data_AF-A0A836HZF3-F1
#
_entry.id   AF-A0A836HZF3-F1
#
_cell.length_a   1.000
_cell.length_b   1.000
_cell.length_c   1.000
_cell.angle_alpha   90.00
_cell.angle_beta   90.00
_cell.angle_gamma   90.00
#
_symmetry.space_group_name_H-M   'P 1'
#
loop_
_entity.id
_entity.type
_entity.pdbx_description
1 polymer ?
#
loop_
_entity_poly.entity_id
_entity_poly.type
_entity_poly.pdbx_seq_one_letter_code
_entity_poly.pdbx_strand_id
1 'polypeptide(L)'
;MVTTVHVEIPRERIMRDNYMQDDFLLNQFHGVNDNPQEDGLPLRQWILREVHESLVKDPKKSEIVVKLKSDKSSRTEFAVVIAGEYIPNYLQQS
;
A
#
# COMPACT_ATOMS: atom_id res chain seq x y z
N MET A 1 -15.70 1.37 -17.09
CA MET A 1 -15.42 0.34 -16.09
C MET A 1 -14.06 0.65 -15.50
N VAL A 2 -14.00 0.75 -14.18
CA VAL A 2 -12.76 0.89 -13.39
C VAL A 2 -12.27 -0.52 -13.11
N THR A 3 -11.00 -0.79 -13.37
CA THR A 3 -10.33 -2.03 -12.99
C THR A 3 -9.77 -1.84 -11.60
N THR A 4 -10.40 -2.43 -10.60
CA THR A 4 -9.90 -2.39 -9.22
C THR A 4 -9.05 -3.64 -8.97
N VAL A 5 -7.79 -3.43 -8.62
CA VAL A 5 -6.87 -4.48 -8.19
C VAL A 5 -6.93 -4.55 -6.67
N HIS A 6 -7.33 -5.70 -6.14
CA HIS A 6 -7.37 -5.94 -4.71
C HIS A 6 -6.05 -6.56 -4.27
N VAL A 7 -5.42 -5.97 -3.26
CA VAL A 7 -4.14 -6.43 -2.70
C VAL A 7 -4.27 -6.48 -1.19
N GLU A 8 -3.88 -7.59 -0.58
CA GLU A 8 -3.86 -7.71 0.88
C GLU A 8 -2.42 -7.62 1.37
N ILE A 9 -2.16 -6.75 2.35
CA ILE A 9 -0.84 -6.63 2.97
C ILE A 9 -0.93 -6.63 4.49
N PRO A 10 0.06 -7.23 5.19
CA PRO A 10 0.08 -7.25 6.64
C PRO A 10 0.49 -5.90 7.23
N ARG A 11 -0.30 -5.40 8.18
CA ARG A 11 -0.09 -4.17 8.93
C ARG A 11 1.30 -4.06 9.54
N GLU A 12 1.75 -5.12 10.20
CA GLU A 12 3.03 -5.12 10.92
C GLU A 12 4.24 -4.96 10.00
N ARG A 13 4.12 -5.27 8.70
CA ARG A 13 5.20 -5.10 7.74
C ARG A 13 5.17 -3.72 7.11
N ILE A 14 3.99 -3.25 6.69
CA ILE A 14 3.85 -1.94 6.05
C ILE A 14 4.21 -0.80 7.00
N MET A 15 4.08 -0.99 8.31
CA MET A 15 4.43 0.01 9.32
C MET A 15 5.92 0.02 9.73
N ARG A 16 6.77 -0.87 9.20
CA ARG A 16 8.23 -0.89 9.49
C ARG A 16 8.98 0.16 8.68
N ASP A 17 10.15 0.59 9.13
CA ASP A 17 10.96 1.59 8.41
C ASP A 17 11.46 1.10 7.04
N ASN A 18 11.68 -0.20 6.88
CA ASN A 18 12.21 -0.80 5.65
C ASN A 18 11.14 -1.39 4.72
N TYR A 19 9.86 -1.03 4.91
CA TYR A 19 8.72 -1.59 4.16
C TYR A 19 8.87 -1.50 2.63
N MET A 20 9.53 -0.46 2.11
CA MET A 20 9.73 -0.28 0.66
C MET A 20 10.61 -1.36 0.02
N GLN A 21 11.43 -2.04 0.82
CA GLN A 21 12.34 -3.10 0.39
C GLN A 21 11.86 -4.48 0.85
N ASP A 22 10.68 -4.58 1.46
CA ASP A 22 10.14 -5.87 1.90
C ASP A 22 9.64 -6.65 0.67
N ASP A 23 10.39 -7.71 0.32
CA ASP A 23 10.07 -8.57 -0.83
C ASP A 23 8.66 -9.18 -0.74
N PHE A 24 8.19 -9.49 0.47
CA PHE A 24 6.85 -10.04 0.65
C PHE A 24 5.80 -9.00 0.25
N LEU A 25 5.95 -7.75 0.71
CA LEU A 25 5.05 -6.66 0.34
C LEU A 25 5.07 -6.39 -1.17
N LEU A 26 6.25 -6.33 -1.78
CA LEU A 26 6.39 -6.12 -3.23
C LEU A 26 5.79 -7.26 -4.05
N ASN A 27 5.86 -8.50 -3.54
CA ASN A 27 5.29 -9.67 -4.20
C ASN A 27 3.76 -9.74 -4.10
N GLN A 28 3.11 -9.04 -3.15
CA GLN A 28 1.64 -8.95 -3.13
C GLN A 28 1.08 -8.19 -4.34
N PHE A 29 1.90 -7.34 -4.96
CA PHE A 29 1.58 -6.65 -6.21
C PHE A 29 2.00 -7.45 -7.44
N HIS A 30 1.99 -8.79 -7.36
CA HIS A 30 2.35 -9.65 -8.49
C HIS A 30 1.46 -9.34 -9.72
N GLY A 31 2.08 -9.06 -10.86
CA GLY A 31 1.39 -8.63 -12.08
C GLY A 31 1.30 -7.11 -12.26
N VAL A 32 1.67 -6.32 -11.24
CA VAL A 32 1.89 -4.88 -11.39
C VAL A 32 3.32 -4.68 -11.89
N ASN A 33 3.45 -4.08 -13.08
CA ASN A 33 4.76 -3.74 -13.62
C ASN A 33 5.29 -2.47 -12.93
N ASP A 34 6.61 -2.36 -12.78
CA ASP A 34 7.25 -1.17 -12.17
C ASP A 34 7.23 0.06 -13.09
N ASN A 35 6.69 -0.10 -14.30
CA ASN A 35 6.53 0.94 -15.30
C ASN A 35 5.03 1.16 -15.61
N PRO A 36 4.58 2.41 -15.75
CA PRO A 36 5.36 3.64 -15.60
C PRO A 36 5.74 3.92 -14.13
N GLN A 37 6.88 4.60 -13.95
CA GLN A 37 7.27 5.11 -12.64
C GLN A 37 6.38 6.28 -12.24
N GLU A 38 6.09 6.39 -10.94
CA GLU A 38 5.30 7.47 -10.35
C GLU A 38 6.15 8.19 -9.31
N ASP A 39 6.23 9.53 -9.40
CA ASP A 39 7.11 10.37 -8.56
C ASP A 39 8.59 9.87 -8.51
N GLY A 40 9.10 9.29 -9.59
CA GLY A 40 10.46 8.75 -9.66
C GLY A 40 10.67 7.41 -8.94
N LEU A 41 9.60 6.78 -8.46
CA LEU A 41 9.63 5.45 -7.84
C LEU A 41 9.04 4.38 -8.78
N PRO A 42 9.54 3.14 -8.70
CA PRO A 42 8.84 1.97 -9.23
C PRO A 42 7.39 1.94 -8.75
N LEU A 43 6.46 1.61 -9.63
CA LEU A 43 5.03 1.71 -9.31
C LEU A 43 4.63 0.97 -8.02
N ARG A 44 5.17 -0.24 -7.81
CA ARG A 44 4.88 -1.03 -6.59
C ARG A 44 5.36 -0.33 -5.32
N GLN A 45 6.55 0.27 -5.35
CA GLN A 45 7.09 1.02 -4.21
C GLN A 45 6.32 2.31 -3.97
N TRP A 46 5.90 2.97 -5.06
CA TRP A 46 5.06 4.16 -4.97
C TRP A 46 3.71 3.84 -4.30
N ILE A 47 3.03 2.76 -4.70
CA ILE A 47 1.77 2.33 -4.06
C ILE A 47 2.01 2.06 -2.57
N LEU A 48 3.07 1.32 -2.21
CA LEU A 48 3.42 1.07 -0.82
C LEU A 48 3.62 2.36 -0.02
N ARG A 49 4.26 3.38 -0.61
CA ARG A 49 4.44 4.69 0.03
C ARG A 49 3.11 5.35 0.34
N GLU A 50 2.21 5.44 -0.64
CA GLU A 50 0.90 6.07 -0.47
C GLU A 50 0.05 5.35 0.60
N VAL A 51 0.14 4.02 0.66
CA VAL A 51 -0.51 3.20 1.68
C VAL A 51 0.09 3.46 3.06
N HIS A 52 1.42 3.44 3.19
CA HIS A 52 2.12 3.71 4.44
C HIS A 52 1.78 5.11 4.97
N GLU A 53 1.89 6.15 4.14
CA GLU A 53 1.55 7.52 4.54
C GLU A 53 0.08 7.65 4.96
N SER A 54 -0.83 6.95 4.28
CA SER A 54 -2.25 6.91 4.64
C SER A 54 -2.48 6.22 5.99
N LEU A 55 -1.76 5.13 6.27
CA LEU A 55 -1.80 4.43 7.56
C LEU A 55 -1.15 5.23 8.69
N VAL A 56 -0.09 5.97 8.43
CA VAL A 56 0.54 6.84 9.44
C VAL A 56 -0.44 7.96 9.85
N LYS A 57 -1.19 8.52 8.90
CA LYS A 57 -2.20 9.54 9.16
C LYS A 57 -3.44 8.99 9.85
N ASP A 58 -3.91 7.81 9.43
CA ASP A 58 -5.05 7.13 10.04
C ASP A 58 -4.74 5.64 10.26
N PRO A 59 -4.15 5.30 11.41
CA PRO A 59 -3.73 3.94 11.70
C PRO A 59 -4.89 2.96 11.80
N LYS A 60 -6.15 3.38 11.88
CA LYS A 60 -7.29 2.48 12.04
C LYS A 60 -7.86 1.98 10.71
N LYS A 61 -7.38 2.50 9.57
CA LYS A 61 -7.86 2.06 8.26
C LYS A 61 -7.58 0.59 8.02
N SER A 62 -8.62 -0.10 7.59
CA SER A 62 -8.58 -1.49 7.12
C SER A 62 -8.43 -1.59 5.60
N GLU A 63 -8.72 -0.52 4.86
CA GLU A 63 -8.60 -0.48 3.41
C GLU A 63 -8.16 0.91 2.96
N ILE A 64 -7.25 0.95 1.97
CA ILE A 64 -6.74 2.17 1.36
C ILE A 64 -6.81 2.01 -0.17
N VAL A 65 -7.52 2.95 -0.81
CA VAL A 65 -7.61 3.00 -2.28
C VAL A 65 -6.55 3.96 -2.81
N VAL A 66 -5.62 3.46 -3.62
CA VAL A 66 -4.58 4.23 -4.29
C VAL A 66 -4.93 4.38 -5.77
N LYS A 67 -4.89 5.63 -6.26
CA LYS A 67 -5.19 5.97 -7.67
C LYS A 67 -3.94 6.48 -8.35
N LEU A 68 -3.63 5.95 -9.54
CA LEU A 68 -2.47 6.39 -10.33
C LEU A 68 -2.56 7.88 -10.67
N LYS A 69 -1.42 8.59 -10.62
CA LYS A 69 -1.36 10.03 -10.93
C LYS A 69 -1.15 10.26 -12.43
N SER A 70 -0.30 9.44 -13.04
CA SER A 70 0.14 9.58 -14.43
C SER A 70 -0.91 9.12 -15.43
N ASP A 71 -1.81 8.21 -15.02
CA ASP A 71 -2.81 7.66 -15.90
C ASP A 71 -4.21 8.22 -15.63
N LYS A 72 -4.47 9.42 -16.16
CA LYS A 72 -5.79 10.07 -16.06
C LYS A 72 -6.88 9.38 -16.92
N SER A 73 -6.51 8.44 -17.79
CA SER A 73 -7.43 7.71 -18.68
C SER A 73 -7.64 6.24 -18.27
N SER A 74 -6.61 5.58 -17.74
CA SER A 74 -6.73 4.23 -17.19
C SER A 74 -7.41 4.30 -15.84
N ARG A 75 -8.62 3.75 -15.83
CA ARG A 75 -9.46 3.63 -14.65
C ARG A 75 -8.94 2.51 -13.73
N THR A 76 -7.65 2.50 -13.40
CA THR A 76 -7.06 1.46 -12.55
C THR A 76 -6.88 2.00 -11.14
N GLU A 77 -7.48 1.32 -10.17
CA GLU A 77 -7.38 1.65 -8.76
C GLU A 77 -6.84 0.44 -8.00
N PHE A 78 -6.03 0.69 -6.97
CA PHE A 78 -5.50 -0.36 -6.09
C PHE A 78 -6.23 -0.26 -4.76
N ALA A 79 -7.11 -1.21 -4.49
CA ALA A 79 -7.76 -1.36 -3.19
C ALA A 79 -6.86 -2.24 -2.31
N VAL A 80 -6.11 -1.61 -1.41
CA VAL A 80 -5.16 -2.29 -0.53
C VAL A 80 -5.81 -2.54 0.83
N VAL A 81 -6.10 -3.81 1.11
CA VAL A 81 -6.64 -4.28 2.38
C VAL A 81 -5.50 -4.53 3.35
N ILE A 82 -5.65 -3.98 4.56
CA ILE A 82 -4.65 -4.05 5.62
C ILE A 82 -5.02 -5.18 6.57
N ALA A 83 -4.31 -6.30 6.45
CA ALA A 83 -4.50 -7.47 7.30
C ALA A 83 -3.80 -7.30 8.66
N GLY A 84 -4.50 -7.65 9.73
CA GLY A 84 -4.01 -7.58 11.11
C GLY A 84 -4.64 -6.46 11.93
N GLU A 85 -4.69 -6.66 13.25
CA GLU A 85 -5.33 -5.72 14.17
C GLU A 85 -4.49 -4.47 14.40
N TYR A 86 -5.15 -3.32 14.50
CA TYR A 86 -4.50 -2.12 15.02
C TYR A 86 -4.36 -2.24 16.53
N ILE A 87 -3.13 -2.47 17.00
CA ILE A 87 -2.80 -2.46 18.42
C ILE A 87 -2.21 -1.08 18.75
N PRO A 88 -2.93 -0.18 19.43
CA PRO A 88 -2.39 1.11 19.81
C PRO A 88 -1.19 0.99 20.75
N ASN A 89 -0.22 1.89 20.62
CA ASN A 89 1.06 1.83 21.34
C ASN A 89 0.93 1.75 22.88
N TYR A 90 -0.16 2.26 23.46
CA TYR A 90 -0.41 2.17 24.91
C TYR A 90 -0.83 0.77 25.40
N LEU A 91 -1.23 -0.13 24.51
CA LEU A 91 -1.53 -1.53 24.83
C LEU A 91 -0.33 -2.47 24.64
N GLN A 92 0.75 -2.01 24.01
CA GLN A 92 1.96 -2.83 23.78
C GLN A 92 2.92 -2.86 24.98
N GLN A 93 2.65 -2.10 26.06
CA GLN A 93 3.53 -1.98 27.25
C GLN A 93 3.07 -2.81 28.46
N SER A 94 2.26 -3.86 28.27
CA SER A 94 1.82 -4.75 29.37
C SER A 94 2.63 -6.05 29.42
#